data_AF-A0A962YKF9-F1
#
_entry.id   AF-A0A962YKF9-F1
#
_cell.length_a   1.000
_cell.length_b   1.000
_cell.length_c   1.000
_cell.angle_alpha   90.00
_cell.angle_beta   90.00
_cell.angle_gamma   90.00
#
_symmetry.space_group_name_H-M   'P 1'
#
loop_
_entity.id
_entity.type
_entity.pdbx_description
1 polymer ?
#
loop_
_entity_poly.entity_id
_entity_poly.type
_entity_poly.pdbx_seq_one_letter_code
_entity_poly.pdbx_strand_id
1 'polypeptide(L)'
;MIQAILTDIEGTTSSISFVKDVLFPYAREHMRDFVQTHADEVPVRQALDDVDNAVGHLLNTEDAIDQLIMWIDQDRKITPLKALQGLIWEAGYRDGDFHGHVYPDAVDRLRRWQADGLRLYVYSSGSVYAQKLLFGHTAHGDLNPLFNGYFDTVIGAKTEAASYRRIAERIGLPAASILFLSDIAAELDAARTAGMATTQLVRDTSTIRSTHPRAAGFDDIILV
;
A
#
# COMPACT_ATOMS: atom_id res chain seq x y z
N MET A 1 25.04 4.40 -11.26
CA MET A 1 24.35 3.22 -11.82
C MET A 1 23.36 2.74 -10.79
N ILE A 2 22.10 2.59 -11.19
CA ILE A 2 21.03 2.10 -10.33
C ILE A 2 21.24 0.61 -10.04
N GLN A 3 21.07 0.22 -8.77
CA GLN A 3 21.19 -1.16 -8.28
C GLN A 3 19.92 -1.65 -7.57
N ALA A 4 19.03 -0.73 -7.17
CA ALA A 4 17.76 -1.06 -6.56
C ALA A 4 16.65 -0.12 -7.00
N ILE A 5 15.44 -0.66 -7.05
CA ILE A 5 14.20 0.08 -7.28
C ILE A 5 13.41 0.08 -5.98
N LEU A 6 13.00 1.26 -5.54
CA LEU A 6 12.01 1.45 -4.49
C LEU A 6 10.74 1.96 -5.17
N THR A 7 9.62 1.27 -4.99
CA THR A 7 8.35 1.65 -5.62
C THR A 7 7.27 1.94 -4.60
N ASP A 8 6.47 2.97 -4.88
CA ASP A 8 5.16 3.14 -4.28
C ASP A 8 4.13 2.15 -4.88
N ILE A 9 2.95 2.12 -4.27
CA ILE A 9 1.82 1.26 -4.65
C ILE A 9 0.78 2.04 -5.44
N GLU A 10 -0.04 2.83 -4.73
CA GLU A 10 -1.18 3.55 -5.30
C GLU A 10 -0.69 4.59 -6.30
N GLY A 11 -1.31 4.66 -7.48
CA GLY A 11 -0.88 5.59 -8.55
C GLY A 11 0.43 5.21 -9.23
N THR A 12 1.13 4.16 -8.77
CA THR A 12 2.46 3.77 -9.26
C THR A 12 2.46 2.36 -9.83
N THR A 13 2.37 1.32 -9.00
CA THR A 13 2.24 -0.08 -9.45
C THR A 13 0.78 -0.51 -9.54
N SER A 14 -0.10 0.15 -8.79
CA SER A 14 -1.49 -0.22 -8.59
C SER A 14 -2.41 0.99 -8.81
N SER A 15 -3.66 0.75 -9.20
CA SER A 15 -4.62 1.84 -9.40
C SER A 15 -5.04 2.45 -8.06
N ILE A 16 -5.08 3.78 -7.97
CA ILE A 16 -5.70 4.50 -6.83
C ILE A 16 -7.17 4.08 -6.69
N SER A 17 -7.83 3.83 -7.81
CA SER A 17 -9.24 3.44 -7.84
C SER A 17 -9.50 2.07 -7.21
N PHE A 18 -8.51 1.17 -7.15
CA PHE A 18 -8.71 -0.17 -6.58
C PHE A 18 -9.07 -0.11 -5.09
N VAL A 19 -8.42 0.75 -4.32
CA VAL A 19 -8.74 0.92 -2.90
C VAL A 19 -10.16 1.45 -2.72
N LYS A 20 -10.52 2.47 -3.51
CA LYS A 20 -11.79 3.18 -3.40
C LYS A 20 -12.98 2.36 -3.95
N ASP A 21 -12.78 1.69 -5.07
CA ASP A 21 -13.86 1.08 -5.85
C ASP A 21 -13.97 -0.43 -5.62
N VAL A 22 -12.98 -1.06 -4.98
CA VAL A 22 -13.00 -2.49 -4.65
C VAL A 22 -12.89 -2.72 -3.15
N LEU A 23 -11.78 -2.31 -2.52
CA LEU A 23 -11.54 -2.67 -1.11
C LEU A 23 -12.56 -2.05 -0.16
N PHE A 24 -12.88 -0.76 -0.31
CA PHE A 24 -13.82 -0.08 0.57
C PHE A 24 -15.26 -0.62 0.44
N PRO A 25 -15.82 -0.78 -0.79
CA PRO A 25 -17.11 -1.42 -0.98
C PRO A 25 -17.17 -2.83 -0.41
N TYR A 26 -16.13 -3.65 -0.65
CA TYR A 26 -16.05 -5.01 -0.12
C TYR A 26 -16.09 -5.03 1.41
N ALA A 27 -15.25 -4.23 2.08
CA ALA A 27 -15.27 -4.19 3.54
C ALA A 27 -16.63 -3.72 4.09
N ARG A 28 -17.29 -2.77 3.42
CA ARG A 28 -18.63 -2.31 3.80
C ARG A 28 -19.67 -3.42 3.68
N GLU A 29 -19.68 -4.15 2.57
CA GLU A 29 -20.63 -5.23 2.28
C GLU A 29 -20.46 -6.40 3.27
N HIS A 30 -19.22 -6.76 3.59
CA HIS A 30 -18.90 -7.91 4.42
C HIS A 30 -18.77 -7.60 5.93
N MET A 31 -18.80 -6.32 6.36
CA MET A 31 -18.57 -5.92 7.76
C MET A 31 -19.46 -6.67 8.75
N ARG A 32 -20.76 -6.72 8.46
CA ARG A 32 -21.77 -7.31 9.34
C ARG A 32 -21.52 -8.81 9.54
N ASP A 33 -21.49 -9.55 8.45
CA ASP A 33 -21.34 -11.01 8.48
C ASP A 33 -19.98 -11.41 9.07
N PHE A 34 -18.92 -10.67 8.75
CA PHE A 34 -17.59 -10.91 9.27
C PHE A 34 -17.54 -10.74 10.79
N VAL A 35 -18.04 -9.62 11.32
CA VAL A 35 -18.04 -9.36 12.78
C VAL A 35 -18.91 -10.38 13.49
N GLN A 36 -20.11 -10.70 12.99
CA GLN A 36 -20.99 -11.71 13.62
C GLN A 36 -20.34 -13.10 13.67
N THR A 37 -19.60 -13.47 12.63
CA THR A 37 -18.95 -14.80 12.54
C THR A 37 -17.69 -14.89 13.42
N HIS A 38 -16.92 -13.80 13.52
CA HIS A 38 -15.58 -13.80 14.12
C HIS A 38 -15.51 -13.01 15.43
N ALA A 39 -16.64 -12.61 16.03
CA ALA A 39 -16.69 -11.76 17.23
C ALA A 39 -15.86 -12.30 18.41
N ASP A 40 -15.74 -13.62 18.51
CA ASP A 40 -14.98 -14.27 19.57
C ASP A 40 -13.47 -14.37 19.30
N GLU A 41 -13.01 -14.08 18.09
CA GLU A 41 -11.60 -14.06 17.76
C GLU A 41 -10.91 -12.87 18.41
N VAL A 42 -9.72 -13.09 18.98
CA VAL A 42 -8.99 -12.07 19.74
C VAL A 42 -8.83 -10.75 18.95
N PRO A 43 -8.43 -10.75 17.66
CA PRO A 43 -8.26 -9.51 16.90
C PRO A 43 -9.56 -8.74 16.70
N VAL A 44 -10.67 -9.44 16.47
CA VAL A 44 -11.99 -8.83 16.25
C VAL A 44 -12.53 -8.28 17.57
N ARG A 45 -12.43 -9.07 18.65
CA ARG A 45 -12.84 -8.65 20.00
C ARG A 45 -12.09 -7.39 20.44
N GLN A 46 -10.77 -7.35 20.25
CA GLN A 46 -9.95 -6.17 20.54
C GLN A 46 -10.39 -4.95 19.71
N ALA A 47 -10.66 -5.15 18.42
CA ALA A 47 -11.13 -4.06 17.59
C ALA A 47 -12.51 -3.53 18.03
N LEU A 48 -13.42 -4.40 18.48
CA LEU A 48 -14.71 -4.01 19.03
C LEU A 48 -14.57 -3.26 20.37
N ASP A 49 -13.70 -3.69 21.27
CA ASP A 49 -13.37 -2.95 22.50
C ASP A 49 -12.81 -1.55 22.17
N ASP A 50 -12.01 -1.44 21.10
CA ASP A 50 -11.50 -0.17 20.61
C ASP A 50 -12.59 0.70 19.95
N VAL A 51 -13.64 0.11 19.37
CA VAL A 51 -14.83 0.84 18.91
C VAL A 51 -15.51 1.50 20.12
N ASP A 52 -15.74 0.75 21.20
CA ASP A 52 -16.36 1.25 22.45
C ASP A 52 -15.57 2.43 23.01
N ASN A 53 -14.24 2.31 23.05
CA ASN A 53 -13.35 3.40 23.47
C ASN A 53 -13.47 4.63 22.56
N ALA A 54 -13.58 4.43 21.25
CA ALA A 54 -13.69 5.52 20.28
C ALA A 54 -15.05 6.24 20.33
N VAL A 55 -16.13 5.56 20.70
CA VAL A 55 -17.46 6.17 20.91
C VAL A 55 -17.68 6.66 22.36
N GLY A 56 -16.86 6.22 23.30
CA GLY A 56 -16.89 6.62 24.71
C GLY A 56 -17.95 5.90 25.56
N HIS A 57 -18.49 4.77 25.10
CA HIS A 57 -19.44 3.93 25.84
C HIS A 57 -19.45 2.51 25.27
N LEU A 58 -19.98 1.56 26.05
CA LEU A 58 -20.09 0.17 25.61
C LEU A 58 -21.22 0.01 24.59
N LEU A 59 -20.93 -0.65 23.47
CA LEU A 59 -21.89 -1.04 22.45
C LEU A 59 -22.16 -2.55 22.55
N ASN A 60 -23.36 -2.97 22.15
CA ASN A 60 -23.52 -4.38 21.77
C ASN A 60 -22.97 -4.57 20.35
N THR A 61 -22.82 -5.84 19.92
CA THR A 61 -22.23 -6.18 18.61
C THR A 61 -22.98 -5.53 17.44
N GLU A 62 -24.31 -5.45 17.49
CA GLU A 62 -25.12 -4.86 16.41
C GLU A 62 -24.89 -3.35 16.29
N ASP A 63 -24.90 -2.64 17.42
CA ASP A 63 -24.63 -1.20 17.46
C ASP A 63 -23.18 -0.89 17.03
N ALA A 64 -22.22 -1.76 17.38
CA ALA A 64 -20.84 -1.64 16.92
C ALA A 64 -20.72 -1.83 15.40
N ILE A 65 -21.44 -2.80 14.81
CA ILE A 65 -21.50 -3.00 13.36
C ILE A 65 -22.09 -1.77 12.66
N ASP A 66 -23.22 -1.25 13.15
CA ASP A 66 -23.85 -0.07 12.57
C ASP A 66 -22.94 1.17 12.68
N GLN A 67 -22.22 1.30 13.79
CA GLN A 67 -21.24 2.35 14.00
C GLN A 67 -20.06 2.25 13.00
N LEU A 68 -19.55 1.04 12.75
CA LEU A 68 -18.48 0.78 11.79
C LEU A 68 -18.92 1.10 10.37
N ILE A 69 -20.12 0.66 9.95
CA ILE A 69 -20.69 0.96 8.64
C ILE A 69 -20.88 2.47 8.47
N MET A 70 -21.41 3.15 9.48
CA MET A 70 -21.55 4.61 9.45
C MET A 70 -20.19 5.31 9.28
N TRP A 71 -19.14 4.84 9.96
CA TRP A 71 -17.80 5.40 9.79
C TRP A 71 -17.24 5.18 8.38
N ILE A 72 -17.53 4.03 7.75
CA ILE A 72 -17.18 3.80 6.34
C ILE A 72 -17.91 4.80 5.44
N ASP A 73 -19.23 4.94 5.61
CA ASP A 73 -20.07 5.82 4.78
C ASP A 73 -19.69 7.30 4.92
N GLN A 74 -19.12 7.69 6.06
CA GLN A 74 -18.61 9.03 6.33
C GLN A 74 -17.12 9.21 5.96
N ASP A 75 -16.49 8.21 5.36
CA ASP A 75 -15.05 8.17 5.05
C ASP A 75 -14.13 8.48 6.26
N ARG A 76 -14.55 8.08 7.48
CA ARG A 76 -13.78 8.35 8.69
C ARG A 76 -12.57 7.43 8.79
N LYS A 77 -11.42 8.00 9.11
CA LYS A 77 -10.15 7.26 9.25
C LYS A 77 -9.89 6.86 10.71
N ILE A 78 -10.71 5.95 11.24
CA ILE A 78 -10.67 5.51 12.66
C ILE A 78 -9.85 4.21 12.80
N THR A 79 -9.00 4.12 13.82
CA THR A 79 -8.08 2.98 14.01
C THR A 79 -8.78 1.61 14.09
N PRO A 80 -9.77 1.39 14.98
CA PRO A 80 -10.50 0.12 15.03
C PRO A 80 -11.22 -0.24 13.73
N LEU A 81 -11.76 0.75 13.02
CA LEU A 81 -12.35 0.51 11.69
C LEU A 81 -11.31 -0.04 10.72
N LYS A 82 -10.13 0.57 10.64
CA LYS A 82 -9.04 0.10 9.77
C LYS A 82 -8.57 -1.31 10.14
N ALA A 83 -8.59 -1.65 11.42
CA ALA A 83 -8.22 -2.99 11.88
C ALA A 83 -9.19 -4.04 11.31
N LEU A 84 -10.50 -3.84 11.47
CA LEU A 84 -11.51 -4.76 10.93
C LEU A 84 -11.53 -4.79 9.41
N GLN A 85 -11.40 -3.64 8.75
CA GLN A 85 -11.24 -3.58 7.30
C GLN A 85 -10.05 -4.43 6.82
N GLY A 86 -8.92 -4.36 7.52
CA GLY A 86 -7.74 -5.18 7.22
C GLY A 86 -8.01 -6.68 7.30
N LEU A 87 -8.71 -7.14 8.34
CA LEU A 87 -9.07 -8.55 8.52
C LEU A 87 -10.06 -9.04 7.44
N ILE A 88 -11.04 -8.20 7.10
CA ILE A 88 -12.01 -8.50 6.03
C ILE A 88 -11.31 -8.60 4.68
N TRP A 89 -10.40 -7.66 4.37
CA TRP A 89 -9.64 -7.71 3.12
C TRP A 89 -8.73 -8.93 3.05
N GLU A 90 -8.09 -9.30 4.15
CA GLU A 90 -7.29 -10.51 4.25
C GLU A 90 -8.10 -11.76 3.92
N ALA A 91 -9.31 -11.89 4.46
CA ALA A 91 -10.22 -12.98 4.12
C ALA A 91 -10.57 -12.96 2.63
N GLY A 92 -11.01 -11.82 2.10
CA GLY A 92 -11.36 -11.68 0.68
C GLY A 92 -10.22 -12.00 -0.29
N TYR A 93 -8.98 -11.63 0.04
CA TYR A 93 -7.81 -12.04 -0.74
C TYR A 93 -7.57 -13.55 -0.71
N ARG A 94 -7.71 -14.18 0.46
CA ARG A 94 -7.51 -15.63 0.63
C ARG A 94 -8.58 -16.45 -0.07
N ASP A 95 -9.82 -15.99 0.00
CA ASP A 95 -10.97 -16.66 -0.61
C ASP A 95 -11.05 -16.40 -2.12
N GLY A 96 -10.30 -15.42 -2.62
CA GLY A 96 -10.19 -15.10 -4.05
C GLY A 96 -11.33 -14.23 -4.57
N ASP A 97 -12.06 -13.55 -3.67
CA ASP A 97 -13.18 -12.67 -4.00
C ASP A 97 -12.75 -11.48 -4.87
N PHE A 98 -11.50 -11.04 -4.68
CA PHE A 98 -10.84 -10.06 -5.53
C PHE A 98 -9.34 -10.33 -5.57
N HIS A 99 -8.69 -9.75 -6.57
CA HIS A 99 -7.25 -9.83 -6.75
C HIS A 99 -6.63 -8.46 -6.58
N GLY A 100 -5.45 -8.41 -5.97
CA GLY A 100 -4.63 -7.21 -5.87
C GLY A 100 -4.32 -6.70 -7.26
N HIS A 101 -4.73 -5.46 -7.52
CA HIS A 101 -4.52 -4.84 -8.81
C HIS A 101 -3.06 -4.41 -8.95
N VAL A 102 -2.36 -4.91 -9.96
CA VAL A 102 -1.04 -4.40 -10.39
C VAL A 102 -1.08 -4.20 -11.91
N TYR A 103 -0.59 -3.07 -12.41
CA TYR A 103 -0.60 -2.81 -13.84
C TYR A 103 0.29 -3.81 -14.60
N PRO A 104 -0.14 -4.32 -15.78
CA PRO A 104 0.65 -5.29 -16.54
C PRO A 104 2.07 -4.83 -16.87
N ASP A 105 2.27 -3.55 -17.23
CA ASP A 105 3.60 -2.99 -17.50
C ASP A 105 4.50 -3.01 -16.26
N ALA A 106 3.93 -2.77 -15.07
CA ALA A 106 4.67 -2.83 -13.83
C ALA A 106 5.11 -4.27 -13.54
N VAL A 107 4.22 -5.26 -13.70
CA VAL A 107 4.54 -6.68 -13.50
C VAL A 107 5.68 -7.11 -14.43
N ASP A 108 5.56 -6.83 -15.72
CA ASP A 108 6.55 -7.24 -16.72
C ASP A 108 7.91 -6.60 -16.45
N ARG A 109 7.93 -5.31 -16.11
CA ARG A 109 9.17 -4.60 -15.85
C ARG A 109 9.82 -5.03 -14.53
N LEU A 110 9.05 -5.23 -13.46
CA LEU A 110 9.56 -5.74 -12.18
C LEU A 110 10.22 -7.11 -12.38
N ARG A 111 9.59 -8.03 -13.13
CA ARG A 111 10.18 -9.33 -13.47
C ARG A 111 11.50 -9.20 -14.23
N ARG A 112 11.56 -8.32 -15.24
CA ARG A 112 12.79 -8.06 -16.01
C ARG A 112 13.90 -7.49 -15.11
N TRP A 113 13.60 -6.48 -14.30
CA TRP A 113 14.59 -5.89 -13.40
C TRP A 113 15.12 -6.89 -12.38
N GLN A 114 14.26 -7.76 -11.82
CA GLN A 114 14.73 -8.83 -10.95
C GLN A 114 15.68 -9.79 -11.69
N ALA A 115 15.33 -10.20 -12.91
CA ALA A 115 16.17 -11.07 -13.74
C ALA A 115 17.52 -10.43 -14.12
N ASP A 116 17.53 -9.11 -14.28
CA ASP A 116 18.74 -8.30 -14.52
C ASP A 116 19.57 -8.06 -13.22
N GLY A 117 19.11 -8.58 -12.08
CA GLY A 117 19.81 -8.52 -10.80
C GLY A 117 19.57 -7.26 -9.98
N LEU A 118 18.60 -6.41 -10.35
CA LEU A 118 18.20 -5.27 -9.52
C LEU A 118 17.44 -5.77 -8.29
N ARG A 119 17.67 -5.11 -7.16
CA ARG A 119 16.91 -5.37 -5.94
C ARG A 119 15.63 -4.54 -5.90
N LEU A 120 14.50 -5.16 -5.62
CA LEU A 120 13.19 -4.52 -5.67
C LEU A 120 12.61 -4.37 -4.27
N TYR A 121 12.11 -3.19 -3.94
CA TYR A 121 11.52 -2.88 -2.64
C TYR A 121 10.24 -2.08 -2.81
N VAL A 122 9.33 -2.21 -1.86
CA VAL A 122 8.09 -1.43 -1.79
C VAL A 122 8.15 -0.45 -0.62
N TYR A 123 7.63 0.76 -0.80
CA TYR A 123 7.41 1.71 0.29
C TYR A 123 6.03 2.36 0.16
N SER A 124 5.12 2.03 1.08
CA SER A 124 3.74 2.51 1.07
C SER A 124 3.28 2.94 2.47
N SER A 125 2.18 3.69 2.54
CA SER A 125 1.54 4.05 3.81
C SER A 125 0.78 2.88 4.44
N GLY A 126 0.35 1.89 3.63
CA GLY A 126 -0.22 0.64 4.11
C GLY A 126 0.81 -0.21 4.86
N SER A 127 0.37 -0.98 5.86
CA SER A 127 1.27 -1.85 6.62
C SER A 127 1.98 -2.86 5.72
N VAL A 128 3.20 -3.28 6.07
CA VAL A 128 3.94 -4.32 5.32
C VAL A 128 3.07 -5.56 5.09
N TYR A 129 2.22 -5.90 6.05
CA TYR A 129 1.29 -7.01 5.92
C TYR A 129 0.28 -6.83 4.78
N ALA A 130 -0.38 -5.67 4.72
CA ALA A 130 -1.32 -5.33 3.65
C ALA A 130 -0.63 -5.28 2.28
N GLN A 131 0.60 -4.78 2.22
CA GLN A 131 1.40 -4.78 0.99
C GLN A 131 1.64 -6.22 0.48
N LYS A 132 1.98 -7.14 1.38
CA LYS A 132 2.21 -8.56 1.02
C LYS A 132 0.94 -9.28 0.58
N LEU A 133 -0.21 -8.95 1.17
CA LEU A 133 -1.51 -9.47 0.72
C LEU A 133 -1.81 -8.98 -0.70
N LEU A 134 -1.66 -7.67 -0.96
CA LEU A 134 -1.87 -7.10 -2.28
C LEU A 134 -1.01 -7.78 -3.36
N PHE A 135 0.31 -7.89 -3.13
CA PHE A 135 1.22 -8.50 -4.10
C PHE A 135 1.16 -10.03 -4.10
N GLY A 136 0.62 -10.67 -3.07
CA GLY A 136 0.47 -12.12 -2.98
C GLY A 136 -0.72 -12.69 -3.74
N HIS A 137 -1.77 -11.89 -3.89
CA HIS A 137 -3.05 -12.32 -4.43
C HIS A 137 -3.39 -11.55 -5.70
N THR A 138 -2.53 -11.53 -6.71
CA THR A 138 -2.77 -10.79 -7.96
C THR A 138 -3.31 -11.69 -9.07
N ALA A 139 -3.91 -11.09 -10.11
CA ALA A 139 -4.25 -11.79 -11.35
C ALA A 139 -3.03 -12.35 -12.11
N HIS A 140 -1.81 -11.98 -11.68
CA HIS A 140 -0.54 -12.40 -12.26
C HIS A 140 0.20 -13.43 -11.39
N GLY A 141 -0.49 -13.99 -10.38
CA GLY A 141 0.06 -14.89 -9.37
C GLY A 141 0.67 -14.14 -8.18
N ASP A 142 1.41 -14.87 -7.34
CA ASP A 142 2.15 -14.29 -6.22
C ASP A 142 3.39 -13.53 -6.73
N LEU A 143 3.40 -12.22 -6.53
CA LEU A 143 4.50 -11.32 -6.88
C LEU A 143 5.43 -11.04 -5.70
N ASN A 144 5.13 -11.50 -4.48
CA ASN A 144 6.02 -11.32 -3.33
C ASN A 144 7.45 -11.81 -3.56
N PRO A 145 7.69 -12.94 -4.27
CA PRO A 145 9.05 -13.40 -4.57
C PRO A 145 9.88 -12.42 -5.41
N LEU A 146 9.25 -11.43 -6.06
CA LEU A 146 9.97 -10.38 -6.80
C LEU A 146 10.68 -9.40 -5.86
N PHE A 147 10.14 -9.17 -4.67
CA PHE A 147 10.60 -8.12 -3.77
C PHE A 147 11.58 -8.63 -2.71
N ASN A 148 12.67 -7.88 -2.53
CA ASN A 148 13.67 -8.11 -1.49
C ASN A 148 13.25 -7.53 -0.13
N GLY A 149 12.24 -6.67 -0.09
CA GLY A 149 11.71 -6.12 1.16
C GLY A 149 10.60 -5.10 0.98
N TYR A 150 9.94 -4.80 2.09
CA TYR A 150 8.81 -3.88 2.18
C TYR A 150 9.06 -2.90 3.31
N PHE A 151 8.65 -1.65 3.10
CA PHE A 151 8.71 -0.58 4.08
C PHE A 151 7.32 0.03 4.22
N ASP A 152 6.95 0.37 5.45
CA ASP A 152 5.75 1.14 5.75
C ASP A 152 6.10 2.35 6.62
N THR A 153 5.09 3.05 7.14
CA THR A 153 5.27 4.26 7.94
C THR A 153 6.02 4.05 9.26
N VAL A 154 6.28 2.80 9.68
CA VAL A 154 7.17 2.51 10.82
C VAL A 154 8.60 2.99 10.55
N ILE A 155 9.04 3.01 9.28
CA ILE A 155 10.34 3.58 8.90
C ILE A 155 10.32 5.12 8.91
N GLY A 156 9.15 5.76 8.99
CA GLY A 156 8.92 7.20 8.95
C GLY A 156 7.90 7.64 7.89
N ALA A 157 7.61 8.94 7.82
CA ALA A 157 6.66 9.48 6.84
C ALA A 157 7.25 9.53 5.41
N LYS A 158 6.41 9.33 4.39
CA LYS A 158 6.83 9.32 2.96
C LYS A 158 7.25 10.70 2.43
N THR A 159 6.90 11.78 3.13
CA THR A 159 7.29 13.16 2.78
C THR A 159 8.54 13.63 3.53
N GLU A 160 9.18 12.76 4.31
CA GLU A 160 10.39 13.09 5.08
C GLU A 160 11.64 12.47 4.48
N ALA A 161 12.64 13.29 4.14
CA ALA A 161 13.93 12.83 3.61
C ALA A 161 14.64 11.83 4.56
N ALA A 162 14.40 11.94 5.87
CA ALA A 162 14.99 11.03 6.86
C ALA A 162 14.52 9.57 6.67
N SER A 163 13.29 9.35 6.22
CA SER A 163 12.75 8.02 5.94
C SER A 163 13.53 7.33 4.83
N TYR A 164 13.80 8.04 3.73
CA TYR A 164 14.57 7.51 2.61
C TYR A 164 16.04 7.24 2.96
N ARG A 165 16.65 8.07 3.84
CA ARG A 165 18.00 7.78 4.36
C ARG A 165 18.03 6.47 5.14
N ARG A 166 17.07 6.25 6.05
CA ARG A 166 16.93 5.00 6.81
C ARG A 166 16.66 3.80 5.90
N ILE A 167 15.85 3.98 4.86
CA ILE A 167 15.62 2.93 3.85
C ILE A 167 16.93 2.57 3.14
N ALA A 168 17.69 3.56 2.65
CA ALA A 168 18.97 3.32 1.98
C ALA A 168 19.98 2.60 2.89
N GLU A 169 20.07 3.01 4.15
CA GLU A 169 20.88 2.35 5.19
C GLU A 169 20.44 0.89 5.40
N ARG A 170 19.13 0.63 5.51
CA ARG A 170 18.59 -0.74 5.70
C ARG A 170 18.83 -1.63 4.49
N ILE A 171 18.73 -1.09 3.28
CA ILE A 171 19.02 -1.78 2.02
C ILE A 171 20.53 -2.03 1.87
N GLY A 172 21.37 -1.23 2.56
CA GLY A 172 22.82 -1.30 2.45
C GLY A 172 23.33 -0.78 1.10
N LEU A 173 22.70 0.26 0.57
CA LEU A 173 23.11 0.92 -0.67
C LEU A 173 23.30 2.42 -0.49
N PRO A 174 24.22 3.05 -1.24
CA PRO A 174 24.20 4.50 -1.40
C PRO A 174 22.86 4.95 -1.96
N ALA A 175 22.29 6.03 -1.43
CA ALA A 175 21.01 6.57 -1.90
C ALA A 175 21.00 6.82 -3.41
N ALA A 176 22.11 7.32 -3.97
CA ALA A 176 22.28 7.56 -5.40
C ALA A 176 22.26 6.30 -6.29
N SER A 177 22.30 5.10 -5.69
CA SER A 177 22.16 3.81 -6.39
C SER A 177 20.72 3.26 -6.30
N ILE A 178 19.80 4.00 -5.70
CA ILE A 178 18.39 3.63 -5.54
C ILE A 178 17.55 4.59 -6.39
N LEU A 179 16.71 4.03 -7.26
CA LEU A 179 15.68 4.77 -7.98
C LEU A 179 14.34 4.63 -7.25
N PHE A 180 13.77 5.75 -6.81
CA PHE A 180 12.43 5.79 -6.24
C PHE A 180 11.38 6.16 -7.29
N LEU A 181 10.29 5.38 -7.31
CA LEU A 181 9.14 5.53 -8.19
C LEU A 181 7.90 5.87 -7.35
N SER A 182 7.27 7.00 -7.66
CA SER A 182 6.02 7.45 -7.03
C SER A 182 5.27 8.38 -8.00
N ASP A 183 3.96 8.49 -7.89
CA ASP A 183 3.16 9.50 -8.57
C ASP A 183 3.16 10.84 -7.81
N ILE A 184 3.47 10.82 -6.50
CA ILE A 184 3.37 11.96 -5.60
C ILE A 184 4.66 12.79 -5.58
N ALA A 185 4.59 14.02 -6.08
CA ALA A 185 5.74 14.94 -6.16
C ALA A 185 6.44 15.18 -4.81
N ALA A 186 5.68 15.35 -3.72
CA ALA A 186 6.25 15.61 -2.39
C ALA A 186 7.07 14.43 -1.84
N GLU A 187 6.72 13.20 -2.21
CA GLU A 187 7.48 12.01 -1.84
C GLU A 187 8.79 11.93 -2.63
N LEU A 188 8.73 12.21 -3.93
CA LEU A 188 9.89 12.29 -4.81
C LEU A 188 10.85 13.41 -4.36
N ASP A 189 10.33 14.55 -3.93
CA ASP A 189 11.13 15.66 -3.38
C ASP A 189 11.92 15.19 -2.16
N ALA A 190 11.27 14.50 -1.23
CA ALA A 190 11.90 13.96 -0.03
C ALA A 190 12.98 12.90 -0.37
N ALA A 191 12.70 11.98 -1.31
CA ALA A 191 13.66 10.98 -1.78
C ALA A 191 14.88 11.63 -2.45
N ARG A 192 14.66 12.64 -3.30
CA ARG A 192 15.73 13.43 -3.94
C ARG A 192 16.58 14.17 -2.91
N THR A 193 15.98 14.78 -1.88
CA THR A 193 16.71 15.40 -0.76
C THR A 193 17.54 14.38 0.04
N ALA A 194 17.13 13.11 0.06
CA ALA A 194 17.93 12.03 0.63
C ALA A 194 19.04 11.52 -0.29
N GLY A 195 19.10 12.00 -1.55
CA GLY A 195 20.10 11.65 -2.54
C GLY A 195 19.72 10.50 -3.46
N MET A 196 18.46 10.09 -3.49
CA MET A 196 17.97 9.06 -4.42
C MET A 196 17.75 9.61 -5.83
N ALA A 197 17.88 8.74 -6.82
CA ALA A 197 17.29 8.99 -8.13
C ALA A 197 15.76 8.87 -8.03
N THR A 198 15.03 9.60 -8.87
CA THR A 198 13.57 9.69 -8.78
C THR A 198 12.95 9.68 -10.16
N THR A 199 11.82 9.01 -10.33
CA THR A 199 10.98 9.13 -11.51
C THR A 199 9.52 9.19 -11.09
N GLN A 200 8.82 10.20 -11.60
CA GLN A 200 7.39 10.35 -11.40
C GLN A 200 6.63 9.45 -12.37
N LEU A 201 5.76 8.59 -11.84
CA LEU A 201 4.80 7.84 -12.65
C LEU A 201 3.56 8.71 -12.90
N VAL A 202 3.13 8.76 -14.16
CA VAL A 202 1.97 9.55 -14.60
C VAL A 202 0.96 8.60 -15.21
N ARG A 203 0.15 7.96 -14.36
CA ARG A 203 -0.84 6.94 -14.77
C ARG A 203 -2.10 7.55 -15.40
N ASP A 204 -2.44 8.78 -15.03
CA ASP A 204 -3.58 9.50 -15.58
C ASP A 204 -3.29 11.01 -15.74
N THR A 205 -4.26 11.72 -16.32
CA THR A 205 -4.17 13.17 -16.54
C THR A 205 -4.33 14.00 -15.27
N SER A 206 -4.78 13.41 -14.18
CA SER A 206 -4.98 14.08 -12.88
C SER A 206 -3.68 14.20 -12.08
N THR A 207 -2.66 13.43 -12.43
CA THR A 207 -1.34 13.47 -11.79
C THR A 207 -0.71 14.86 -11.93
N ILE A 208 -0.43 15.50 -10.80
CA ILE A 208 0.18 16.83 -10.76
C ILE A 208 1.63 16.74 -11.24
N ARG A 209 1.95 17.44 -12.32
CA ARG A 209 3.29 17.43 -12.92
C ARG A 209 4.32 18.05 -11.99
N SER A 210 5.43 17.33 -11.80
CA SER A 210 6.58 17.78 -11.01
C SER A 210 7.80 18.12 -11.88
N THR A 211 8.92 18.46 -11.22
CA THR A 211 10.23 18.70 -11.88
C THR A 211 11.05 17.43 -12.09
N HIS A 212 10.57 16.27 -11.61
CA HIS A 212 11.27 15.00 -11.74
C HIS A 212 11.15 14.44 -13.17
N PRO A 213 12.07 13.56 -13.60
CA PRO A 213 11.85 12.71 -14.77
C PRO A 213 10.50 12.02 -14.69
N ARG A 214 9.83 11.83 -15.83
CA ARG A 214 8.46 11.28 -15.89
C ARG A 214 8.41 10.06 -16.79
N ALA A 215 7.57 9.12 -16.42
CA ALA A 215 7.25 7.93 -17.19
C ALA A 215 5.73 7.71 -17.15
N ALA A 216 5.12 7.36 -18.29
CA ALA A 216 3.68 7.05 -18.32
C ALA A 216 3.41 5.64 -17.79
N GLY A 217 4.38 4.74 -17.95
CA GLY A 217 4.40 3.42 -17.34
C GLY A 217 5.83 2.93 -17.13
N PHE A 218 5.97 1.71 -16.63
CA PHE A 218 7.25 1.15 -16.25
C PHE A 218 8.19 0.87 -17.45
N ASP A 219 7.63 0.68 -18.65
CA ASP A 219 8.41 0.51 -19.87
C ASP A 219 9.16 1.80 -20.31
N ASP A 220 8.66 2.98 -19.92
CA ASP A 220 9.29 4.27 -20.23
C ASP A 220 10.39 4.66 -19.23
N ILE A 221 10.60 3.86 -18.18
CA ILE A 221 11.57 4.17 -17.12
C ILE A 221 12.99 3.91 -17.62
N ILE A 222 13.80 4.96 -17.57
CA ILE A 222 15.22 4.94 -17.89
C ILE A 222 16.04 4.81 -16.61
N LEU A 223 16.87 3.77 -16.54
CA LEU A 223 17.84 3.57 -15.47
C LEU A 223 19.12 4.33 -15.81
N VAL A 224 19.18 5.61 -15.45
CA VAL A 224 20.39 6.44 -15.54
C VAL A 224 21.12 6.51 -14.21
#